data_AF-A0A351UPX3-F1
#
_entry.id   AF-A0A351UPX3-F1
#
_cell.length_a   1.000
_cell.length_b   1.000
_cell.length_c   1.000
_cell.angle_alpha   90.00
_cell.angle_beta   90.00
_cell.angle_gamma   90.00
#
_symmetry.space_group_name_H-M   'P 1'
#
loop_
_entity.id
_entity.type
_entity.pdbx_description
1 polymer ?
#
loop_
_entity_poly.entity_id
_entity_poly.type
_entity_poly.pdbx_seq_one_letter_code
_entity_poly.pdbx_strand_id
1 'polypeptide(L)'
;MENKDVDRRLNEMWKKVSGADYAPESPSLPPDVRHSNADTLRFMRENFSKAESEWKTLLSGKDAQLRDLSSQLDETRLHLEDLKQRLQDARESVLHQEMAVSLNLEESRKLLAAQKENHAKETKLLKELLERTKVEMTTLQERVEALRKERDDWRRKHDAVSAERANLSDSNAGLNAKLGDSKEAVERTLSELLSERKNRRDDQVRIKALEAQVKDLGDGLEKTKTHWDAERAQWREMWDRERSVWETHRQEFAVWEERLRSEREAWALKMREAESKGVENATGLADVLKESSQWSEKVTQILKLYALKGVELPGAFVAAGPGREFNRERKSAARMIAVTLAGLLVMSAAVWQFHLYRVRAHYKLLSNIPIELASPSGIAVTKDGVWLSDWERGLLLKDSRDYATLRVLPAPAGAPLRPGALSVSDGGLWTLDLAQLRYARQDLNTGAVLDSAKTPGPAPQGAAWDGYNLWAFDAASGLLYKYSLDPKAGASASYKLEGLKNLVCMQWAGGRLWTLDSANMLRRYVPEDGGFKLLSSQEFGPTAPTAFWVDGNTLWTLEKAGKLGRGFEIRRYALKLYI
;
A
#
# COMPACT_ATOMS: atom_id res chain seq x y z
N MET A 1 89.60 -18.45 26.65
CA MET A 1 90.89 -18.59 27.36
C MET A 1 91.35 -20.01 27.13
N GLU A 2 92.41 -20.19 26.34
CA GLU A 2 92.91 -21.52 25.99
C GLU A 2 93.58 -22.17 27.20
N ASN A 3 93.32 -23.47 27.43
CA ASN A 3 93.88 -24.26 28.54
C ASN A 3 95.40 -24.12 28.72
N LYS A 4 96.13 -23.78 27.63
CA LYS A 4 97.57 -23.61 27.63
C LYS A 4 98.07 -22.43 28.49
N ASP A 5 97.29 -21.36 28.62
CA ASP A 5 97.68 -20.17 29.39
C ASP A 5 97.55 -20.40 30.90
N VAL A 6 96.60 -21.25 31.30
CA VAL A 6 96.35 -21.64 32.69
C VAL A 6 97.45 -22.60 33.17
N ASP A 7 97.79 -23.60 32.35
CA ASP A 7 98.86 -24.57 32.65
C ASP A 7 100.23 -23.90 32.75
N ARG A 8 100.50 -22.90 31.91
CA ARG A 8 101.76 -22.13 31.97
C ARG A 8 101.89 -21.34 33.28
N ARG A 9 100.82 -20.66 33.70
CA ARG A 9 100.83 -19.88 34.97
C ARG A 9 100.93 -20.78 36.20
N LEU A 10 100.30 -21.95 36.18
CA LEU A 10 100.43 -22.95 37.24
C LEU A 10 101.84 -23.52 37.33
N ASN A 11 102.48 -23.80 36.19
CA ASN A 11 103.85 -24.31 36.16
C ASN A 11 104.86 -23.24 36.64
N GLU A 12 104.67 -21.97 36.27
CA GLU A 12 105.49 -20.85 36.77
C GLU A 12 105.36 -20.64 38.29
N MET A 13 104.15 -20.82 38.85
CA MET A 13 103.93 -20.76 40.30
C MET A 13 104.52 -21.98 41.03
N TRP A 14 104.42 -23.17 40.46
CA TRP A 14 104.95 -24.40 41.05
C TRP A 14 106.48 -24.37 41.11
N LYS A 15 107.12 -23.93 40.02
CA LYS A 15 108.58 -23.83 39.91
C LYS A 15 109.18 -22.82 40.90
N LYS A 16 108.43 -21.78 41.28
CA LYS A 16 108.83 -20.81 42.31
C LYS A 16 108.78 -21.38 43.74
N VAL A 17 107.95 -22.40 44.00
CA VAL A 17 107.75 -22.95 45.35
C VAL A 17 108.55 -24.22 45.57
N SER A 18 108.72 -25.07 44.55
CA SER A 18 109.32 -26.41 44.70
C SER A 18 110.66 -26.60 43.98
N GLY A 19 111.08 -25.65 43.13
CA GLY A 19 112.35 -25.74 42.39
C GLY A 19 112.40 -26.79 41.28
N ALA A 20 111.29 -27.50 41.01
CA ALA A 20 111.18 -28.52 39.97
C ALA A 20 109.96 -28.27 39.06
N ASP A 21 109.97 -28.85 37.85
CA ASP A 21 108.86 -28.75 36.91
C ASP A 21 107.63 -29.53 37.40
N TYR A 22 106.44 -28.96 37.21
CA TYR A 22 105.17 -29.58 37.61
C TYR A 22 104.88 -30.84 36.80
N ALA A 23 105.07 -32.01 37.43
CA ALA A 23 104.59 -33.29 36.94
C ALA A 23 103.30 -33.64 37.70
N PRO A 24 102.12 -33.72 37.03
CA PRO A 24 100.92 -34.21 37.69
C PRO A 24 101.08 -35.71 37.96
N GLU A 25 101.44 -36.06 39.19
CA GLU A 25 101.40 -37.44 39.66
C GLU A 25 99.95 -37.93 39.60
N SER A 26 99.68 -38.85 38.68
CA SER A 26 98.42 -39.59 38.67
C SER A 26 98.42 -40.59 39.84
N PRO A 27 97.48 -40.53 40.79
CA PRO A 27 97.40 -41.52 41.86
C PRO A 27 97.01 -42.88 41.26
N SER A 28 97.90 -43.85 41.39
CA SER A 28 97.67 -45.24 40.99
C SER A 28 96.72 -45.93 41.98
N LEU A 29 95.42 -45.82 41.70
CA LEU A 29 94.40 -46.63 42.36
C LEU A 29 94.37 -48.08 41.79
N PRO A 30 94.03 -49.09 42.61
CA PRO A 30 93.97 -50.51 42.22
C PRO A 30 93.08 -50.78 41.00
N PRO A 31 93.36 -51.83 40.19
CA PRO A 31 92.76 -52.03 38.87
C PRO A 31 91.23 -52.16 38.86
N ASP A 32 90.59 -52.57 39.95
CA ASP A 32 89.12 -52.67 40.05
C ASP A 32 88.40 -51.33 40.24
N VAL A 33 89.08 -50.29 40.74
CA VAL A 33 88.45 -48.98 41.04
C VAL A 33 88.41 -48.06 39.81
N ARG A 34 89.20 -48.37 38.77
CA ARG A 34 89.17 -47.62 37.50
C ARG A 34 87.88 -47.84 36.72
N HIS A 35 87.30 -49.04 36.80
CA HIS A 35 86.01 -49.31 36.18
C HIS A 35 84.86 -48.64 36.94
N SER A 36 84.80 -48.76 38.29
CA SER A 36 83.71 -48.13 39.06
C SER A 36 83.70 -46.60 38.96
N ASN A 37 84.87 -45.96 38.96
CA ASN A 37 84.96 -44.49 38.85
C ASN A 37 84.75 -44.01 37.39
N ALA A 38 85.17 -44.78 36.39
CA ALA A 38 84.86 -44.47 35.00
C ALA A 38 83.37 -44.68 34.68
N ASP A 39 82.76 -45.70 35.27
CA ASP A 39 81.34 -46.02 35.08
C ASP A 39 80.44 -45.02 35.81
N THR A 40 80.83 -44.54 37.00
CA THR A 40 80.11 -43.45 37.68
C THR A 40 80.24 -42.11 36.94
N LEU A 41 81.41 -41.79 36.39
CA LEU A 41 81.59 -40.61 35.54
C LEU A 41 80.83 -40.73 34.20
N ARG A 42 80.78 -41.91 33.59
CA ARG A 42 79.95 -42.17 32.41
C ARG A 42 78.47 -42.04 32.73
N PHE A 43 78.01 -42.62 33.82
CA PHE A 43 76.63 -42.49 34.30
C PHE A 43 76.25 -41.03 34.57
N MET A 44 77.11 -40.27 35.26
CA MET A 44 76.88 -38.84 35.48
C MET A 44 76.85 -38.08 34.16
N ARG A 45 77.77 -38.33 33.23
CA ARG A 45 77.82 -37.70 31.91
C ARG A 45 76.57 -38.02 31.08
N GLU A 46 76.14 -39.27 31.09
CA GLU A 46 74.90 -39.70 30.43
C GLU A 46 73.68 -39.02 31.04
N ASN A 47 73.60 -38.93 32.37
CA ASN A 47 72.50 -38.22 33.04
C ASN A 47 72.51 -36.72 32.76
N PHE A 48 73.68 -36.08 32.73
CA PHE A 48 73.79 -34.67 32.32
C PHE A 48 73.40 -34.48 30.86
N SER A 49 73.79 -35.40 29.97
CA SER A 49 73.41 -35.32 28.55
C SER A 49 71.91 -35.55 28.34
N LYS A 50 71.29 -36.45 29.11
CA LYS A 50 69.84 -36.67 29.13
C LYS A 50 69.12 -35.43 29.63
N ALA A 51 69.53 -34.88 30.78
CA ALA A 51 68.98 -33.64 31.31
C ALA A 51 69.14 -32.49 30.31
N GLU A 52 70.31 -32.33 29.69
CA GLU A 52 70.54 -31.30 28.67
C GLU A 52 69.60 -31.47 27.46
N SER A 53 69.34 -32.71 27.03
CA SER A 53 68.39 -32.99 25.96
C SER A 53 66.95 -32.67 26.36
N GLU A 54 66.55 -32.98 27.59
CA GLU A 54 65.24 -32.65 28.15
C GLU A 54 65.04 -31.12 28.27
N TRP A 55 66.07 -30.39 28.71
CA TRP A 55 66.01 -28.93 28.73
C TRP A 55 65.90 -28.34 27.33
N LYS A 56 66.58 -28.90 26.33
CA LYS A 56 66.48 -28.46 24.93
C LYS A 56 65.10 -28.72 24.35
N THR A 57 64.47 -29.86 24.66
CA THR A 57 63.10 -30.16 24.19
C THR A 57 62.06 -29.31 24.90
N LEU A 58 62.22 -29.03 26.20
CA LEU A 58 61.36 -28.10 26.92
C LEU A 58 61.50 -26.67 26.40
N LEU A 59 62.73 -26.22 26.12
CA LEU A 59 62.99 -24.90 25.57
C LEU A 59 62.35 -24.75 24.19
N SER A 60 62.55 -25.73 23.29
CA SER A 60 61.93 -25.68 21.95
C SER A 60 60.40 -25.75 22.01
N GLY A 61 59.84 -26.51 22.95
CA GLY A 61 58.41 -26.52 23.22
C GLY A 61 57.88 -25.17 23.71
N LYS A 62 58.62 -24.48 24.60
CA LYS A 62 58.26 -23.15 25.08
C LYS A 62 58.40 -22.09 23.98
N ASP A 63 59.42 -22.17 23.15
CA ASP A 63 59.60 -21.27 22.00
C ASP A 63 58.47 -21.45 20.98
N ALA A 64 58.00 -22.67 20.75
CA ALA A 64 56.83 -22.93 19.91
C ALA A 64 55.54 -22.34 20.50
N GLN A 65 55.33 -22.50 21.82
CA GLN A 65 54.20 -21.89 22.52
C GLN A 65 54.23 -20.35 22.46
N LEU A 66 55.41 -19.73 22.62
CA LEU A 66 55.55 -18.29 22.52
C LEU A 66 55.23 -17.77 21.12
N ARG A 67 55.61 -18.52 20.07
CA ARG A 67 55.25 -18.17 18.68
C ARG A 67 53.75 -18.26 18.45
N ASP A 68 53.10 -19.33 18.90
CA ASP A 68 51.64 -19.48 18.75
C ASP A 68 50.86 -18.38 19.50
N LEU A 69 51.28 -18.06 20.73
CA LEU A 69 50.70 -16.94 21.47
C LEU A 69 50.94 -15.60 20.78
N SER A 70 52.11 -15.39 20.17
CA SER A 70 52.37 -14.17 19.40
C SER A 70 51.47 -14.06 18.16
N SER A 71 51.24 -15.16 17.44
CA SER A 71 50.32 -15.16 16.30
C SER A 71 48.87 -14.90 16.72
N GLN A 72 48.42 -15.50 17.83
CA GLN A 72 47.08 -15.24 18.37
C GLN A 72 46.94 -13.77 18.80
N LEU A 73 47.98 -13.19 19.39
CA LEU A 73 47.99 -11.77 19.78
C LEU A 73 47.89 -10.88 18.54
N ASP A 74 48.64 -11.18 17.48
CA ASP A 74 48.57 -10.41 16.23
C ASP A 74 47.21 -10.57 15.50
N GLU A 75 46.61 -11.76 15.51
CA GLU A 75 45.24 -11.97 15.01
C GLU A 75 44.21 -11.14 15.80
N THR A 76 44.30 -11.13 17.14
CA THR A 76 43.39 -10.31 17.97
C THR A 76 43.58 -8.82 17.74
N ARG A 77 44.81 -8.35 17.46
CA ARG A 77 45.07 -6.96 17.07
C ARG A 77 44.39 -6.60 15.75
N LEU A 78 44.52 -7.47 14.73
CA LEU A 78 43.86 -7.27 13.44
C LEU A 78 42.34 -7.24 13.58
N HIS A 79 41.76 -8.12 14.40
CA HIS A 79 40.32 -8.09 14.69
C HIS A 79 39.88 -6.81 15.43
N LEU A 80 40.70 -6.31 16.37
CA LEU A 80 40.41 -5.04 17.04
C LEU A 80 40.50 -3.84 16.08
N GLU A 81 41.41 -3.87 15.10
CA GLU A 81 41.51 -2.85 14.06
C GLU A 81 40.30 -2.88 13.11
N ASP A 82 39.90 -4.05 12.62
CA ASP A 82 38.69 -4.21 11.79
C ASP A 82 37.43 -3.74 12.55
N LEU A 83 37.29 -4.10 13.83
CA LEU A 83 36.16 -3.63 14.64
C LEU A 83 36.16 -2.11 14.84
N LYS A 84 37.33 -1.49 15.03
CA LYS A 84 37.44 -0.02 15.12
C LYS A 84 37.04 0.64 13.80
N GLN A 85 37.47 0.10 12.67
CA GLN A 85 37.13 0.61 11.37
C GLN A 85 35.62 0.52 11.11
N ARG A 86 34.99 -0.63 11.39
CA ARG A 86 33.54 -0.79 11.28
C ARG A 86 32.75 0.17 12.18
N LEU A 87 33.27 0.46 13.37
CA LEU A 87 32.64 1.45 14.26
C LEU A 87 32.79 2.87 13.73
N GLN A 88 33.88 3.21 13.06
CA GLN A 88 34.06 4.50 12.39
C GLN A 88 33.10 4.62 11.20
N ASP A 89 33.06 3.62 10.32
CA ASP A 89 32.16 3.58 9.16
C ASP A 89 30.69 3.67 9.60
N ALA A 90 30.32 2.96 10.68
CA ALA A 90 28.97 3.04 11.24
C ALA A 90 28.64 4.45 11.75
N ARG A 91 29.58 5.12 12.44
CA ARG A 91 29.39 6.50 12.92
C ARG A 91 29.23 7.49 11.77
N GLU A 92 30.06 7.38 10.74
CA GLU A 92 29.96 8.22 9.54
C GLU A 92 28.63 8.00 8.83
N SER A 93 28.17 6.75 8.70
CA SER A 93 26.88 6.44 8.09
C SER A 93 25.71 7.06 8.87
N VAL A 94 25.76 7.04 10.20
CA VAL A 94 24.73 7.65 11.07
C VAL A 94 24.74 9.18 10.92
N LEU A 95 25.92 9.81 10.92
CA LEU A 95 26.03 11.26 10.69
C LEU A 95 25.48 11.67 9.32
N HIS A 96 25.74 10.89 8.28
CA HIS A 96 25.18 11.15 6.95
C HIS A 96 23.66 11.01 6.93
N GLN A 97 23.10 10.03 7.62
CA GLN A 97 21.65 9.87 7.75
C GLN A 97 21.03 11.03 8.53
N GLU A 98 21.61 11.44 9.65
CA GLU A 98 21.15 12.60 10.42
C GLU A 98 21.18 13.89 9.59
N MET A 99 22.25 14.11 8.83
CA MET A 99 22.37 15.27 7.94
C MET A 99 21.29 15.24 6.84
N ALA A 100 21.06 14.10 6.19
CA ALA A 100 20.03 13.95 5.16
C ALA A 100 18.62 14.18 5.72
N VAL A 101 18.33 13.66 6.93
CA VAL A 101 17.05 13.90 7.61
C VAL A 101 16.88 15.38 7.94
N SER A 102 17.95 16.06 8.39
CA SER A 102 17.88 17.48 8.73
C SER A 102 17.57 18.35 7.50
N LEU A 103 18.19 18.07 6.35
CA LEU A 103 17.91 18.74 5.08
C LEU A 103 16.47 18.50 4.61
N ASN A 104 15.99 17.25 4.66
CA ASN A 104 14.61 16.92 4.28
C ASN A 104 13.59 17.63 5.18
N LEU A 105 13.88 17.78 6.48
CA LEU A 105 13.03 18.53 7.41
C LEU A 105 13.01 20.03 7.10
N GLU A 106 14.15 20.61 6.71
CA GLU A 106 14.22 22.00 6.28
C GLU A 106 13.45 22.25 4.98
N GLU A 107 13.57 21.36 4.00
CA GLU A 107 12.80 21.42 2.76
C GLU A 107 11.29 21.28 3.04
N SER A 108 10.91 20.32 3.87
CA SER A 108 9.51 20.13 4.30
C SER A 108 8.97 21.38 5.01
N ARG A 109 9.77 22.03 5.86
CA ARG A 109 9.40 23.30 6.50
C ARG A 109 9.20 24.43 5.49
N LYS A 110 10.06 24.53 4.48
CA LYS A 110 9.92 25.53 3.40
C LYS A 110 8.65 25.29 2.58
N LEU A 111 8.36 24.03 2.23
CA LEU A 111 7.13 23.65 1.52
C LEU A 111 5.88 23.97 2.34
N LEU A 112 5.87 23.66 3.65
CA LEU A 112 4.77 23.99 4.54
C LEU A 112 4.56 25.51 4.68
N ALA A 113 5.64 26.28 4.71
CA ALA A 113 5.55 27.75 4.74
C ALA A 113 4.93 28.30 3.44
N ALA A 114 5.36 27.79 2.28
CA ALA A 114 4.78 28.16 0.99
C ALA A 114 3.29 27.78 0.87
N GLN A 115 2.90 26.59 1.35
CA GLN A 115 1.50 26.18 1.39
C GLN A 115 0.65 27.09 2.29
N LYS A 116 1.16 27.47 3.47
CA LYS A 116 0.47 28.42 4.36
C LYS A 116 0.27 29.77 3.70
N GLU A 117 1.26 30.27 2.97
CA GLU A 117 1.15 31.53 2.23
C GLU A 117 0.12 31.43 1.10
N ASN A 118 0.10 30.33 0.36
CA ASN A 118 -0.90 30.10 -0.69
C ASN A 118 -2.32 30.00 -0.13
N HIS A 119 -2.52 29.26 0.97
CA HIS A 119 -3.83 29.20 1.64
C HIS A 119 -4.26 30.57 2.19
N ALA A 120 -3.32 31.39 2.67
CA ALA A 120 -3.64 32.77 3.09
C ALA A 120 -4.10 33.64 1.89
N LYS A 121 -3.48 33.45 0.71
CA LYS A 121 -3.90 34.12 -0.53
C LYS A 121 -5.27 33.63 -1.00
N GLU A 122 -5.51 32.32 -1.03
CA GLU A 122 -6.79 31.71 -1.40
C GLU A 122 -7.93 32.18 -0.48
N THR A 123 -7.71 32.15 0.84
CA THR A 123 -8.73 32.63 1.79
C THR A 123 -9.02 34.12 1.64
N LYS A 124 -8.04 34.94 1.26
CA LYS A 124 -8.27 36.36 0.94
C LYS A 124 -9.12 36.51 -0.33
N LEU A 125 -8.79 35.78 -1.39
CA LEU A 125 -9.56 35.78 -2.64
C LEU A 125 -10.99 35.30 -2.43
N LEU A 126 -11.20 34.24 -1.64
CA LEU A 126 -12.54 33.74 -1.29
C LEU A 126 -13.34 34.78 -0.51
N LYS A 127 -12.72 35.53 0.40
CA LYS A 127 -13.38 36.64 1.10
C LYS A 127 -13.77 37.77 0.16
N GLU A 128 -12.90 38.14 -0.78
CA GLU A 128 -13.20 39.16 -1.80
C GLU A 128 -14.35 38.72 -2.72
N LEU A 129 -14.36 37.45 -3.15
CA LEU A 129 -15.45 36.89 -3.94
C LEU A 129 -16.77 36.83 -3.15
N LEU A 130 -16.71 36.50 -1.86
CA LEU A 130 -17.90 36.47 -1.01
C LEU A 130 -18.49 37.88 -0.84
N GLU A 131 -17.66 38.90 -0.57
CA GLU A 131 -18.15 40.28 -0.49
C GLU A 131 -18.71 40.78 -1.83
N ARG A 132 -18.07 40.43 -2.95
CA ARG A 132 -18.59 40.78 -4.28
C ARG A 132 -19.96 40.14 -4.55
N THR A 133 -20.10 38.85 -4.28
CA THR A 133 -21.37 38.13 -4.49
C THR A 133 -22.47 38.62 -3.55
N LYS A 134 -22.12 39.03 -2.33
CA LYS A 134 -23.05 39.67 -1.40
C LYS A 134 -23.57 41.00 -1.94
N VAL A 135 -22.68 41.84 -2.48
CA VAL A 135 -23.08 43.10 -3.15
C VAL A 135 -23.98 42.80 -4.34
N GLU A 136 -23.60 41.87 -5.21
CA GLU A 136 -24.41 41.47 -6.36
C GLU A 136 -25.82 41.00 -5.93
N MET A 137 -25.93 40.16 -4.89
CA MET A 137 -27.21 39.73 -4.33
C MET A 137 -28.05 40.89 -3.82
N THR A 138 -27.46 41.85 -3.11
CA THR A 138 -28.21 43.04 -2.66
C THR A 138 -28.75 43.86 -3.83
N THR A 139 -27.96 44.05 -4.89
CA THR A 139 -28.40 44.79 -6.09
C THR A 139 -29.50 44.05 -6.86
N LEU A 140 -29.42 42.71 -6.93
CA LEU A 140 -30.46 41.88 -7.54
C LEU A 140 -31.76 41.93 -6.71
N GLN A 141 -31.64 41.93 -5.39
CA GLN A 141 -32.79 42.03 -4.49
C GLN A 141 -33.50 43.39 -4.64
N GLU A 142 -32.75 44.49 -4.70
CA GLU A 142 -33.30 45.82 -5.01
C GLU A 142 -34.02 45.83 -6.37
N ARG A 143 -33.45 45.17 -7.38
CA ARG A 143 -34.06 45.08 -8.71
C ARG A 143 -35.35 44.25 -8.71
N VAL A 144 -35.40 43.17 -7.93
CA VAL A 144 -36.62 42.37 -7.74
C VAL A 144 -37.70 43.18 -7.02
N GLU A 145 -37.34 43.98 -6.02
CA GLU A 145 -38.27 44.85 -5.32
C GLU A 145 -38.83 45.96 -6.24
N ALA A 146 -37.99 46.54 -7.10
CA ALA A 146 -38.42 47.51 -8.12
C ALA A 146 -39.43 46.88 -9.09
N LEU A 147 -39.15 45.69 -9.62
CA LEU A 147 -40.07 44.97 -10.51
C LEU A 147 -41.39 44.59 -9.82
N ARG A 148 -41.35 44.26 -8.52
CA ARG A 148 -42.57 44.02 -7.73
C ARG A 148 -43.42 45.28 -7.60
N LYS A 149 -42.81 46.44 -7.34
CA LYS A 149 -43.51 47.73 -7.31
C LYS A 149 -44.14 48.06 -8.66
N GLU A 150 -43.39 47.93 -9.75
CA GLU A 150 -43.93 48.14 -11.10
C GLU A 150 -45.12 47.23 -11.39
N ARG A 151 -45.01 45.93 -11.06
CA ARG A 151 -46.13 44.97 -11.20
C ARG A 151 -47.35 45.40 -10.41
N ASP A 152 -47.18 45.86 -9.17
CA ASP A 152 -48.30 46.24 -8.30
C ASP A 152 -48.95 47.55 -8.78
N ASP A 153 -48.17 48.48 -9.32
CA ASP A 153 -48.70 49.69 -9.97
C ASP A 153 -49.45 49.36 -11.27
N TRP A 154 -48.97 48.40 -12.06
CA TRP A 154 -49.71 47.89 -13.22
C TRP A 154 -51.03 47.22 -12.84
N ARG A 155 -51.05 46.45 -11.74
CA ARG A 155 -52.29 45.87 -11.21
C ARG A 155 -53.28 46.94 -10.80
N ARG A 156 -52.85 47.95 -10.05
CA ARG A 156 -53.71 49.10 -9.66
C ARG A 156 -54.27 49.84 -10.87
N LYS A 157 -53.43 50.09 -11.89
CA LYS A 157 -53.88 50.72 -13.15
C LYS A 157 -54.91 49.84 -13.86
N HIS A 158 -54.70 48.52 -13.89
CA HIS A 158 -55.65 47.59 -14.50
C HIS A 158 -56.98 47.55 -13.74
N ASP A 159 -56.95 47.53 -12.41
CA ASP A 159 -58.13 47.54 -11.56
C ASP A 159 -58.91 48.86 -11.70
N ALA A 160 -58.21 49.99 -11.81
CA ALA A 160 -58.81 51.30 -12.08
C ALA A 160 -59.49 51.35 -13.46
N VAL A 161 -58.81 50.86 -14.51
CA VAL A 161 -59.38 50.76 -15.86
C VAL A 161 -60.57 49.80 -15.89
N SER A 162 -60.53 48.70 -15.13
CA SER A 162 -61.65 47.77 -14.96
C SER A 162 -62.86 48.46 -14.33
N ALA A 163 -62.65 49.25 -13.27
CA ALA A 163 -63.72 50.02 -12.62
C ALA A 163 -64.30 51.11 -13.53
N GLU A 164 -63.47 51.84 -14.28
CA GLU A 164 -63.93 52.80 -15.29
C GLU A 164 -64.72 52.11 -16.40
N ARG A 165 -64.29 50.92 -16.84
CA ARG A 165 -65.00 50.15 -17.87
C ARG A 165 -66.35 49.62 -17.38
N ALA A 166 -66.47 49.25 -16.10
CA ALA A 166 -67.74 48.90 -15.48
C ALA A 166 -68.69 50.12 -15.42
N ASN A 167 -68.20 51.28 -14.98
CA ASN A 167 -68.99 52.52 -14.94
C ASN A 167 -69.44 52.99 -16.35
N LEU A 168 -68.58 52.84 -17.36
CA LEU A 168 -68.92 53.13 -18.75
C LEU A 168 -69.89 52.11 -19.34
N SER A 169 -69.82 50.84 -18.92
CA SER A 169 -70.79 49.80 -19.29
C SER A 169 -72.18 50.11 -18.74
N ASP A 170 -72.28 50.56 -17.49
CA ASP A 170 -73.55 50.96 -16.86
C ASP A 170 -74.13 52.24 -17.48
N SER A 171 -73.26 53.21 -17.84
CA SER A 171 -73.68 54.40 -18.58
C SER A 171 -74.12 54.10 -20.02
N ASN A 172 -73.50 53.10 -20.68
CA ASN A 172 -73.91 52.63 -22.01
C ASN A 172 -75.23 51.84 -21.96
N ALA A 173 -75.49 51.07 -20.89
CA ALA A 173 -76.76 50.39 -20.70
C ALA A 173 -77.93 51.39 -20.56
N GLY A 174 -77.70 52.56 -19.94
CA GLY A 174 -78.68 53.66 -19.86
C GLY A 174 -78.89 54.45 -21.17
N LEU A 175 -77.90 54.47 -22.07
CA LEU A 175 -77.97 55.17 -23.37
C LEU A 175 -78.48 54.26 -24.50
N ASN A 176 -78.20 52.95 -24.45
CA ASN A 176 -78.69 51.97 -25.42
C ASN A 176 -80.21 51.72 -25.33
N ALA A 177 -80.85 52.07 -24.22
CA ALA A 177 -82.32 52.04 -24.10
C ALA A 177 -83.03 53.15 -24.93
N LYS A 178 -82.29 54.14 -25.46
CA LYS A 178 -82.85 55.28 -26.21
C LYS A 178 -82.46 55.31 -27.69
N LEU A 179 -81.66 54.37 -28.17
CA LEU A 179 -81.14 54.38 -29.55
C LEU A 179 -81.14 52.98 -30.19
N GLY A 180 -82.10 52.13 -29.81
CA GLY A 180 -82.17 50.73 -30.24
C GLY A 180 -82.67 50.50 -31.67
N ASP A 181 -83.62 51.32 -32.16
CA ASP A 181 -84.47 50.82 -33.26
C ASP A 181 -84.12 51.32 -34.67
N SER A 182 -83.02 52.05 -34.89
CA SER A 182 -82.73 52.59 -36.23
C SER A 182 -81.28 52.50 -36.75
N LYS A 183 -80.35 51.90 -36.00
CA LYS A 183 -78.91 51.88 -36.38
C LYS A 183 -78.28 50.51 -36.58
N GLU A 184 -79.01 49.42 -36.34
CA GLU A 184 -78.45 48.06 -36.32
C GLU A 184 -78.22 47.43 -37.71
N ALA A 185 -78.80 48.00 -38.77
CA ALA A 185 -78.69 47.46 -40.14
C ALA A 185 -77.63 48.15 -41.01
N VAL A 186 -77.17 49.35 -40.66
CA VAL A 186 -76.18 50.12 -41.45
C VAL A 186 -74.78 50.07 -40.83
N GLU A 187 -74.64 49.92 -39.51
CA GLU A 187 -73.33 49.89 -38.83
C GLU A 187 -72.60 48.53 -38.95
N ARG A 188 -73.31 47.42 -39.17
CA ARG A 188 -72.69 46.09 -39.30
C ARG A 188 -71.77 45.97 -40.52
N THR A 189 -72.17 46.50 -41.68
CA THR A 189 -71.37 46.37 -42.91
C THR A 189 -70.17 47.35 -42.99
N LEU A 190 -70.26 48.51 -42.33
CA LEU A 190 -69.14 49.46 -42.22
C LEU A 190 -68.14 49.06 -41.13
N SER A 191 -68.63 48.50 -40.01
CA SER A 191 -67.78 48.05 -38.90
C SER A 191 -66.98 46.79 -39.25
N GLU A 192 -67.56 45.87 -40.03
CA GLU A 192 -66.85 44.72 -40.58
C GLU A 192 -65.72 45.15 -41.52
N LEU A 193 -65.96 46.09 -42.45
CA LEU A 193 -64.92 46.58 -43.38
C LEU A 193 -63.79 47.37 -42.70
N LEU A 194 -64.10 48.15 -41.65
CA LEU A 194 -63.08 48.87 -40.87
C LEU A 194 -62.29 47.94 -39.94
N SER A 195 -62.94 46.90 -39.39
CA SER A 195 -62.28 45.88 -38.57
C SER A 195 -61.34 45.00 -39.41
N GLU A 196 -61.73 44.61 -40.62
CA GLU A 196 -60.86 43.88 -41.55
C GLU A 196 -59.63 44.70 -41.96
N ARG A 197 -59.80 46.01 -42.21
CA ARG A 197 -58.68 46.89 -42.59
C ARG A 197 -57.70 47.14 -41.44
N LYS A 198 -58.21 47.14 -40.20
CA LYS A 198 -57.38 47.25 -38.99
C LYS A 198 -56.65 45.94 -38.70
N ASN A 199 -57.34 44.80 -38.78
CA ASN A 199 -56.73 43.49 -38.59
C ASN A 199 -55.63 43.23 -39.63
N ARG A 200 -55.83 43.58 -40.91
CA ARG A 200 -54.77 43.48 -41.93
C ARG A 200 -53.54 44.35 -41.64
N ARG A 201 -53.71 45.53 -41.00
CA ARG A 201 -52.58 46.37 -40.58
C ARG A 201 -51.86 45.79 -39.37
N ASP A 202 -52.61 45.32 -38.39
CA ASP A 202 -52.06 44.71 -37.17
C ASP A 202 -51.30 43.41 -37.51
N ASP A 203 -51.80 42.62 -38.45
CA ASP A 203 -51.14 41.43 -38.98
C ASP A 203 -49.87 41.79 -39.77
N GLN A 204 -49.88 42.86 -40.58
CA GLN A 204 -48.66 43.36 -41.24
C GLN A 204 -47.59 43.84 -40.26
N VAL A 205 -47.98 44.48 -39.15
CA VAL A 205 -47.04 44.89 -38.10
C VAL A 205 -46.46 43.67 -37.39
N ARG A 206 -47.29 42.65 -37.09
CA ARG A 206 -46.82 41.38 -36.51
C ARG A 206 -45.88 40.63 -37.43
N ILE A 207 -46.17 40.56 -38.74
CA ILE A 207 -45.30 39.92 -39.72
C ILE A 207 -43.94 40.61 -39.75
N LYS A 208 -43.89 41.94 -39.79
CA LYS A 208 -42.62 42.69 -39.74
C LYS A 208 -41.85 42.51 -38.41
N ALA A 209 -42.56 42.42 -37.28
CA ALA A 209 -41.93 42.15 -36.00
C ALA A 209 -41.33 40.74 -35.92
N LEU A 210 -42.04 39.74 -36.47
CA LEU A 210 -41.55 38.37 -36.58
C LEU A 210 -40.36 38.26 -37.55
N GLU A 211 -40.38 38.97 -38.68
CA GLU A 211 -39.23 39.05 -39.61
C GLU A 211 -37.99 39.65 -38.92
N ALA A 212 -38.16 40.68 -38.08
CA ALA A 212 -37.06 41.25 -37.30
C ALA A 212 -36.51 40.26 -36.26
N GLN A 213 -37.38 39.52 -35.57
CA GLN A 213 -36.94 38.47 -34.63
C GLN A 213 -36.23 37.32 -35.32
N VAL A 214 -36.71 36.88 -36.49
CA VAL A 214 -36.05 35.83 -37.28
C VAL A 214 -34.67 36.29 -37.73
N LYS A 215 -34.52 37.58 -38.08
CA LYS A 215 -33.23 38.17 -38.41
C LYS A 215 -32.27 38.20 -37.22
N ASP A 216 -32.72 38.68 -36.05
CA ASP A 216 -31.90 38.70 -34.83
C ASP A 216 -31.48 37.29 -34.39
N LEU A 217 -32.38 36.30 -34.52
CA LEU A 217 -32.06 34.89 -34.27
C LEU A 217 -31.05 34.33 -35.28
N GLY A 218 -31.16 34.73 -36.56
CA GLY A 218 -30.18 34.40 -37.60
C GLY A 218 -28.79 34.95 -37.30
N ASP A 219 -28.71 36.23 -36.94
CA ASP A 219 -27.46 36.90 -36.55
C ASP A 219 -26.87 36.28 -35.27
N GLY A 220 -27.73 35.88 -34.32
CA GLY A 220 -27.33 35.14 -33.11
C GLY A 220 -26.75 33.75 -33.45
N LEU A 221 -27.40 33.03 -34.36
CA LEU A 221 -26.93 31.71 -34.82
C LEU A 221 -25.55 31.82 -35.49
N GLU A 222 -25.32 32.81 -36.36
CA GLU A 222 -24.01 33.04 -36.99
C GLU A 222 -22.92 33.37 -35.97
N LYS A 223 -23.23 34.17 -34.93
CA LYS A 223 -22.29 34.45 -33.83
C LYS A 223 -21.94 33.18 -33.04
N THR A 224 -22.92 32.33 -32.74
CA THR A 224 -22.64 31.06 -32.05
C THR A 224 -21.83 30.10 -32.91
N LYS A 225 -22.08 30.07 -34.22
CA LYS A 225 -21.32 29.26 -35.17
C LYS A 225 -19.86 29.70 -35.26
N THR A 226 -19.61 31.01 -35.36
CA THR A 226 -18.24 31.55 -35.38
C THR A 226 -17.50 31.32 -34.06
N HIS A 227 -18.18 31.43 -32.92
CA HIS A 227 -17.61 31.07 -31.62
C HIS A 227 -17.22 29.59 -31.55
N TRP A 228 -18.10 28.71 -32.01
CA TRP A 228 -17.86 27.28 -32.05
C TRP A 228 -16.72 26.89 -33.02
N ASP A 229 -16.60 27.60 -34.14
CA ASP A 229 -15.50 27.43 -35.09
C ASP A 229 -14.15 27.87 -34.48
N ALA A 230 -14.15 28.96 -33.72
CA ALA A 230 -12.98 29.44 -32.99
C ALA A 230 -12.55 28.49 -31.87
N GLU A 231 -13.51 27.97 -31.09
CA GLU A 231 -13.25 26.93 -30.09
C GLU A 231 -12.62 25.70 -30.75
N ARG A 232 -13.21 25.18 -31.83
CA ARG A 232 -12.64 24.02 -32.54
C ARG A 232 -11.22 24.26 -33.05
N ALA A 233 -10.86 25.47 -33.43
CA ALA A 233 -9.49 25.80 -33.80
C ALA A 233 -8.54 25.71 -32.59
N GLN A 234 -8.94 26.28 -31.44
CA GLN A 234 -8.16 26.19 -30.19
C GLN A 234 -7.99 24.74 -29.72
N TRP A 235 -9.03 23.92 -29.82
CA TRP A 235 -8.97 22.50 -29.49
C TRP A 235 -7.99 21.74 -30.39
N ARG A 236 -7.93 22.05 -31.69
CA ARG A 236 -6.93 21.44 -32.60
C ARG A 236 -5.51 21.84 -32.23
N GLU A 237 -5.27 23.12 -31.93
CA GLU A 237 -3.95 23.58 -31.50
C GLU A 237 -3.50 22.95 -30.18
N MET A 238 -4.39 22.84 -29.18
CA MET A 238 -4.07 22.14 -27.94
C MET A 238 -3.79 20.65 -28.19
N TRP A 239 -4.60 20.00 -29.02
CA TRP A 239 -4.42 18.60 -29.36
C TRP A 239 -3.09 18.32 -30.08
N ASP A 240 -2.66 19.20 -30.99
CA ASP A 240 -1.37 19.05 -31.67
C ASP A 240 -0.17 19.33 -30.74
N ARG A 241 -0.33 20.23 -29.75
CA ARG A 241 0.67 20.41 -28.68
C ARG A 241 0.76 19.17 -27.80
N GLU A 242 -0.37 18.61 -27.37
CA GLU A 242 -0.38 17.37 -26.58
C GLU A 242 0.18 16.20 -27.38
N ARG A 243 -0.17 16.07 -28.67
CA ARG A 243 0.36 15.01 -29.53
C ARG A 243 1.89 15.09 -29.65
N SER A 244 2.48 16.28 -29.76
CA SER A 244 3.95 16.42 -29.81
C SER A 244 4.63 16.09 -28.48
N VAL A 245 4.00 16.40 -27.35
CA VAL A 245 4.47 15.95 -26.01
C VAL A 245 4.37 14.42 -25.88
N TRP A 246 3.31 13.81 -26.42
CA TRP A 246 3.18 12.34 -26.43
C TRP A 246 4.23 11.66 -27.32
N GLU A 247 4.54 12.24 -28.48
CA GLU A 247 5.57 11.71 -29.38
C GLU A 247 6.97 11.80 -28.77
N THR A 248 7.28 12.89 -28.05
CA THR A 248 8.55 13.03 -27.33
C THR A 248 8.66 12.03 -26.18
N HIS A 249 7.62 11.90 -25.33
CA HIS A 249 7.60 10.87 -24.29
C HIS A 249 7.72 9.46 -24.87
N ARG A 250 7.07 9.16 -25.99
CA ARG A 250 7.18 7.85 -26.66
C ARG A 250 8.60 7.56 -27.12
N GLN A 251 9.32 8.55 -27.64
CA GLN A 251 10.72 8.42 -28.02
C GLN A 251 11.62 8.19 -26.80
N GLU A 252 11.39 8.92 -25.71
CA GLU A 252 12.12 8.73 -24.44
C GLU A 252 11.88 7.32 -23.86
N PHE A 253 10.63 6.83 -23.89
CA PHE A 253 10.31 5.47 -23.49
C PHE A 253 11.00 4.41 -24.36
N ALA A 254 11.07 4.63 -25.68
CA ALA A 254 11.77 3.71 -26.58
C ALA A 254 13.29 3.65 -26.29
N VAL A 255 13.91 4.81 -26.07
CA VAL A 255 15.34 4.90 -25.67
C VAL A 255 15.58 4.24 -24.31
N TRP A 256 14.66 4.45 -23.36
CA TRP A 256 14.72 3.80 -22.06
C TRP A 256 14.59 2.28 -22.16
N GLU A 257 13.67 1.75 -22.98
CA GLU A 257 13.53 0.31 -23.20
C GLU A 257 14.78 -0.31 -23.82
N GLU A 258 15.39 0.34 -24.82
CA GLU A 258 16.65 -0.10 -25.42
C GLU A 258 17.78 -0.12 -24.39
N ARG A 259 17.89 0.93 -23.56
CA ARG A 259 18.85 0.97 -22.46
C ARG A 259 18.62 -0.18 -21.49
N LEU A 260 17.39 -0.47 -21.12
CA LEU A 260 17.05 -1.54 -20.18
C LEU A 260 17.33 -2.94 -20.77
N ARG A 261 17.14 -3.14 -22.08
CA ARG A 261 17.57 -4.35 -22.78
C ARG A 261 19.10 -4.49 -22.74
N SER A 262 19.84 -3.41 -23.02
CA SER A 262 21.30 -3.44 -22.97
C SER A 262 21.85 -3.73 -21.57
N GLU A 263 21.23 -3.17 -20.52
CA GLU A 263 21.60 -3.43 -19.12
C GLU A 263 21.32 -4.87 -18.71
N ARG A 264 20.20 -5.47 -19.18
CA ARG A 264 19.90 -6.89 -18.97
C ARG A 264 20.87 -7.81 -19.69
N GLU A 265 21.22 -7.51 -20.94
CA GLU A 265 22.21 -8.28 -21.70
C GLU A 265 23.59 -8.23 -21.03
N ALA A 266 24.02 -7.04 -20.59
CA ALA A 266 25.27 -6.87 -19.86
C ALA A 266 25.27 -7.62 -18.52
N TRP A 267 24.15 -7.61 -17.79
CA TRP A 267 24.01 -8.36 -16.55
C TRP A 267 24.04 -9.87 -16.79
N ALA A 268 23.35 -10.37 -17.82
CA ALA A 268 23.39 -11.79 -18.19
C ALA A 268 24.79 -12.25 -18.60
N LEU A 269 25.55 -11.40 -19.29
CA LEU A 269 26.94 -11.69 -19.65
C LEU A 269 27.84 -11.79 -18.41
N LYS A 270 27.68 -10.88 -17.45
CA LYS A 270 28.40 -10.92 -16.16
C LYS A 270 28.06 -12.17 -15.36
N MET A 271 26.79 -12.59 -15.34
CA MET A 271 26.38 -13.82 -14.68
C MET A 271 27.03 -15.06 -15.31
N ARG A 272 27.08 -15.14 -16.64
CA ARG A 272 27.78 -16.23 -17.34
C ARG A 272 29.27 -16.26 -17.04
N GLU A 273 29.92 -15.10 -16.94
CA GLU A 273 31.33 -15.01 -16.57
C GLU A 273 31.58 -15.43 -15.12
N ALA A 274 30.66 -15.12 -14.21
CA ALA A 274 30.73 -15.58 -12.83
C ALA A 274 30.51 -17.10 -12.72
N GLU A 275 29.58 -17.66 -13.51
CA GLU A 275 29.36 -19.10 -13.61
C GLU A 275 30.59 -19.83 -14.17
N SER A 276 31.22 -19.30 -15.22
CA SER A 276 32.43 -19.91 -15.80
C SER A 276 33.59 -19.91 -14.79
N LYS A 277 33.79 -18.80 -14.06
CA LYS A 277 34.77 -18.74 -12.96
C LYS A 277 34.44 -19.73 -11.85
N GLY A 278 33.16 -19.92 -11.53
CA GLY A 278 32.71 -20.93 -10.57
C GLY A 278 33.03 -22.36 -11.02
N VAL A 279 32.83 -22.66 -12.30
CA VAL A 279 33.19 -23.96 -12.91
C VAL A 279 34.70 -24.17 -12.91
N GLU A 280 35.50 -23.16 -13.29
CA GLU A 280 36.96 -23.22 -13.27
C GLU A 280 37.50 -23.49 -11.86
N ASN A 281 36.97 -22.80 -10.85
CA ASN A 281 37.33 -23.03 -9.45
C ASN A 281 36.95 -24.46 -8.99
N ALA A 282 35.79 -24.97 -9.42
CA ALA A 282 35.37 -26.33 -9.11
C ALA A 282 36.27 -27.37 -9.80
N THR A 283 36.70 -27.13 -11.03
CA THR A 283 37.66 -27.99 -11.72
C THR A 283 39.03 -27.96 -11.04
N GLY A 284 39.51 -26.79 -10.61
CA GLY A 284 40.76 -26.68 -9.84
C GLY A 284 40.70 -27.44 -8.52
N LEU A 285 39.57 -27.37 -7.80
CA LEU A 285 39.35 -28.19 -6.61
C LEU A 285 39.33 -29.69 -6.91
N ALA A 286 38.74 -30.11 -8.02
CA ALA A 286 38.72 -31.50 -8.45
C ALA A 286 40.14 -32.01 -8.78
N ASP A 287 40.97 -31.19 -9.43
CA ASP A 287 42.35 -31.52 -9.72
C ASP A 287 43.21 -31.61 -8.44
N VAL A 288 43.04 -30.66 -7.50
CA VAL A 288 43.71 -30.74 -6.19
C VAL A 288 43.31 -32.00 -5.42
N LEU A 289 42.03 -32.38 -5.47
CA LEU A 289 41.57 -33.64 -4.84
C LEU A 289 42.17 -34.86 -5.52
N LYS A 290 42.26 -34.87 -6.86
CA LYS A 290 42.88 -35.95 -7.63
C LYS A 290 44.39 -36.06 -7.37
N GLU A 291 45.09 -34.94 -7.27
CA GLU A 291 46.51 -34.92 -6.89
C GLU A 291 46.71 -35.41 -5.46
N SER A 292 45.82 -35.03 -4.53
CA SER A 292 45.87 -35.51 -3.14
C SER A 292 45.61 -37.02 -3.04
N SER A 293 44.71 -37.57 -3.87
CA SER A 293 44.44 -39.00 -3.89
C SER A 293 45.60 -39.78 -4.48
N GLN A 294 46.20 -39.29 -5.57
CA GLN A 294 47.42 -39.87 -6.15
C GLN A 294 48.61 -39.80 -5.19
N TRP A 295 48.73 -38.73 -4.40
CA TRP A 295 49.71 -38.64 -3.31
C TRP A 295 49.47 -39.70 -2.24
N SER A 296 48.21 -39.93 -1.85
CA SER A 296 47.87 -40.98 -0.87
C SER A 296 48.19 -42.39 -1.40
N GLU A 297 48.00 -42.63 -2.70
CA GLU A 297 48.37 -43.89 -3.35
C GLU A 297 49.88 -44.10 -3.41
N LYS A 298 50.64 -43.04 -3.73
CA LYS A 298 52.11 -43.09 -3.71
C LYS A 298 52.64 -43.34 -2.29
N VAL A 299 52.06 -42.69 -1.28
CA VAL A 299 52.41 -42.89 0.14
C VAL A 299 52.08 -44.32 0.58
N THR A 300 50.94 -44.87 0.17
CA THR A 300 50.60 -46.28 0.49
C THR A 300 51.45 -47.29 -0.25
N GLN A 301 51.87 -47.02 -1.49
CA GLN A 301 52.86 -47.85 -2.21
C GLN A 301 54.24 -47.82 -1.53
N ILE A 302 54.67 -46.65 -1.07
CA ILE A 302 55.90 -46.49 -0.29
C ILE A 302 55.78 -47.26 1.04
N LEU A 303 54.67 -47.14 1.76
CA LEU A 303 54.43 -47.90 2.99
C LEU A 303 54.40 -49.43 2.76
N LYS A 304 53.84 -49.90 1.64
CA LYS A 304 53.90 -51.31 1.24
C LYS A 304 55.33 -51.77 0.92
N LEU A 305 56.14 -50.94 0.27
CA LEU A 305 57.56 -51.20 0.01
C LEU A 305 58.40 -51.24 1.30
N TYR A 306 58.07 -50.39 2.29
CA TYR A 306 58.69 -50.41 3.62
C TYR A 306 58.27 -51.65 4.43
N ALA A 307 57.00 -52.08 4.35
CA ALA A 307 56.52 -53.29 4.99
C ALA A 307 57.18 -54.57 4.42
N LEU A 308 57.51 -54.59 3.13
CA LEU A 308 58.22 -55.70 2.46
C LEU A 308 59.71 -55.80 2.81
N LYS A 309 60.31 -54.75 3.40
CA LYS A 309 61.73 -54.70 3.79
C LYS A 309 61.99 -54.91 5.28
N GLY A 310 60.98 -55.21 6.09
CA GLY A 310 61.16 -55.67 7.46
C GLY A 310 61.89 -54.67 8.38
N VAL A 311 61.59 -53.37 8.26
CA VAL A 311 62.12 -52.33 9.16
C VAL A 311 60.99 -51.84 10.06
N GLU A 312 61.19 -51.92 11.38
CA GLU A 312 60.25 -51.41 12.39
C GLU A 312 60.18 -49.88 12.35
N LEU A 313 58.96 -49.33 12.28
CA LEU A 313 58.72 -47.89 12.25
C LEU A 313 58.73 -47.30 13.67
N PRO A 314 59.33 -46.12 13.91
CA PRO A 314 59.15 -45.37 15.14
C PRO A 314 57.70 -44.90 15.26
N GLY A 315 57.14 -44.99 16.48
CA GLY A 315 55.73 -44.76 16.81
C GLY A 315 55.20 -43.32 16.69
N ALA A 316 55.56 -42.59 15.63
CA ALA A 316 55.16 -41.21 15.39
C ALA A 316 54.27 -41.00 14.15
N PHE A 317 53.80 -42.06 13.50
CA PHE A 317 52.88 -41.97 12.37
C PHE A 317 51.64 -42.85 12.54
N VAL A 318 50.93 -42.64 13.64
CA VAL A 318 49.48 -42.79 13.64
C VAL A 318 48.96 -41.38 13.84
N ALA A 319 48.54 -40.73 12.74
CA ALA A 319 47.63 -39.61 12.87
C ALA A 319 46.45 -40.15 13.69
N ALA A 320 46.27 -39.65 14.92
CA ALA A 320 45.04 -39.85 15.64
C ALA A 320 43.94 -39.32 14.71
N GLY A 321 43.21 -40.23 14.06
CA GLY A 321 41.99 -39.86 13.35
C GLY A 321 41.15 -39.02 14.31
N PRO A 322 40.49 -37.96 13.83
CA PRO A 322 39.88 -36.94 14.70
C PRO A 322 39.13 -37.65 15.81
N GLY A 323 39.59 -37.44 17.05
CA GLY A 323 39.12 -38.20 18.20
C GLY A 323 37.60 -38.23 18.22
N ARG A 324 37.02 -39.33 18.72
CA ARG A 324 35.55 -39.48 18.86
C ARG A 324 34.90 -38.26 19.52
N GLU A 325 35.65 -37.48 20.30
CA GLU A 325 35.26 -36.21 20.91
C GLU A 325 35.08 -35.07 19.89
N PHE A 326 36.03 -34.82 18.98
CA PHE A 326 35.96 -33.73 17.99
C PHE A 326 34.81 -33.91 16.97
N ASN A 327 34.55 -35.17 16.57
CA ASN A 327 33.44 -35.50 15.67
C ASN A 327 32.07 -35.49 16.38
N ARG A 328 32.06 -35.67 17.70
CA ARG A 328 30.87 -35.53 18.56
C ARG A 328 30.56 -34.06 18.83
N GLU A 329 31.57 -33.21 18.97
CA GLU A 329 31.43 -31.76 19.13
C GLU A 329 30.91 -31.05 17.87
N ARG A 330 31.39 -31.40 16.67
CA ARG A 330 30.80 -30.90 15.41
C ARG A 330 29.35 -31.36 15.23
N LYS A 331 29.03 -32.61 15.57
CA LYS A 331 27.65 -33.12 15.51
C LYS A 331 26.75 -32.48 16.58
N SER A 332 27.26 -32.15 17.77
CA SER A 332 26.49 -31.44 18.79
C SER A 332 26.31 -29.97 18.43
N ALA A 333 27.33 -29.29 17.92
CA ALA A 333 27.21 -27.91 17.44
C ALA A 333 26.22 -27.80 16.27
N ALA A 334 26.31 -28.70 15.28
CA ALA A 334 25.36 -28.74 14.16
C ALA A 334 23.92 -29.06 14.62
N ARG A 335 23.74 -29.96 15.61
CA ARG A 335 22.44 -30.22 16.23
C ARG A 335 21.91 -29.02 17.00
N MET A 336 22.75 -28.31 17.74
CA MET A 336 22.38 -27.08 18.46
C MET A 336 21.93 -26.01 17.47
N ILE A 337 22.69 -25.78 16.40
CA ILE A 337 22.31 -24.84 15.33
C ILE A 337 20.99 -25.26 14.68
N ALA A 338 20.82 -26.53 14.33
CA ALA A 338 19.57 -27.03 13.75
C ALA A 338 18.37 -26.88 14.70
N VAL A 339 18.53 -27.13 15.99
CA VAL A 339 17.49 -26.95 17.01
C VAL A 339 17.17 -25.46 17.20
N THR A 340 18.17 -24.58 17.20
CA THR A 340 17.93 -23.13 17.29
C THR A 340 17.21 -22.59 16.06
N LEU A 341 17.58 -23.03 14.85
CA LEU A 341 16.89 -22.67 13.60
C LEU A 341 15.46 -23.22 13.57
N ALA A 342 15.25 -24.47 13.98
CA ALA A 342 13.91 -25.04 14.11
C ALA A 342 13.08 -24.26 15.14
N GLY A 343 13.68 -23.88 16.27
CA GLY A 343 13.05 -23.03 17.28
C GLY A 343 12.65 -21.65 16.72
N LEU A 344 13.54 -21.00 15.97
CA LEU A 344 13.25 -19.72 15.32
C LEU A 344 12.14 -19.82 14.28
N LEU A 345 12.08 -20.92 13.51
CA LEU A 345 11.00 -21.17 12.55
C LEU A 345 9.65 -21.41 13.23
N VAL A 346 9.63 -22.15 14.34
CA VAL A 346 8.40 -22.34 15.13
C VAL A 346 7.96 -21.01 15.74
N MET A 347 8.89 -20.21 16.26
CA MET A 347 8.58 -18.88 16.81
C MET A 347 8.09 -17.91 15.73
N SER A 348 8.70 -17.90 14.55
CA SER A 348 8.25 -17.04 13.44
C SER A 348 6.86 -17.47 12.94
N ALA A 349 6.59 -18.78 12.85
CA ALA A 349 5.27 -19.30 12.52
C ALA A 349 4.23 -18.92 13.59
N ALA A 350 4.58 -18.99 14.88
CA ALA A 350 3.70 -18.59 15.98
C ALA A 350 3.41 -17.09 15.95
N VAL A 351 4.42 -16.24 15.71
CA VAL A 351 4.26 -14.79 15.53
C VAL A 351 3.37 -14.48 14.32
N TRP A 352 3.58 -15.18 13.20
CA TRP A 352 2.72 -15.05 12.02
C TRP A 352 1.27 -15.43 12.35
N GLN A 353 1.04 -16.59 12.97
CA GLN A 353 -0.31 -17.03 13.34
C GLN A 353 -0.98 -16.06 14.30
N PHE A 354 -0.23 -15.53 15.27
CA PHE A 354 -0.73 -14.50 16.18
C PHE A 354 -1.10 -13.22 15.42
N HIS A 355 -0.26 -12.77 14.49
CA HIS A 355 -0.56 -11.63 13.62
C HIS A 355 -1.85 -11.88 12.80
N LEU A 356 -1.99 -13.03 12.15
CA LEU A 356 -3.21 -13.42 11.43
C LEU A 356 -4.44 -13.43 12.34
N TYR A 357 -4.30 -13.95 13.56
CA TYR A 357 -5.36 -13.94 14.55
C TYR A 357 -5.77 -12.51 14.94
N ARG A 358 -4.81 -11.59 15.15
CA ARG A 358 -5.18 -10.19 15.47
C ARG A 358 -5.90 -9.51 14.31
N VAL A 359 -5.45 -9.79 13.09
CA VAL A 359 -5.91 -9.11 11.89
C VAL A 359 -7.28 -9.64 11.40
N ARG A 360 -7.60 -10.91 11.64
CA ARG A 360 -8.88 -11.51 11.27
C ARG A 360 -10.07 -10.98 12.08
N ALA A 361 -11.22 -10.90 11.43
CA ALA A 361 -12.48 -10.57 12.07
C ALA A 361 -13.02 -11.80 12.81
N HIS A 362 -13.26 -11.66 14.11
CA HIS A 362 -13.82 -12.73 14.94
C HIS A 362 -15.28 -12.41 15.23
N TYR A 363 -16.17 -13.32 14.86
CA TYR A 363 -17.59 -13.13 15.12
C TYR A 363 -18.25 -14.41 15.62
N LYS A 364 -19.20 -14.24 16.54
CA LYS A 364 -19.99 -15.32 17.13
C LYS A 364 -21.47 -15.02 16.96
N LEU A 365 -22.23 -15.99 16.44
CA LEU A 365 -23.67 -15.84 16.24
C LEU A 365 -24.37 -15.57 17.56
N LEU A 366 -25.17 -14.50 17.61
CA LEU A 366 -25.98 -14.11 18.76
C LEU A 366 -27.44 -14.51 18.55
N SER A 367 -27.99 -14.23 17.37
CA SER A 367 -29.38 -14.48 17.05
C SER A 367 -29.58 -14.60 15.53
N ASN A 368 -30.58 -15.38 15.13
CA ASN A 368 -31.06 -15.46 13.76
C ASN A 368 -32.59 -15.33 13.74
N ILE A 369 -33.11 -14.57 12.78
CA ILE A 369 -34.54 -14.26 12.70
C ILE A 369 -34.98 -14.39 11.24
N PRO A 370 -35.99 -15.22 10.94
CA PRO A 370 -36.52 -15.34 9.59
C PRO A 370 -37.24 -14.06 9.17
N ILE A 371 -37.11 -13.69 7.91
CA ILE A 371 -37.75 -12.54 7.31
C ILE A 371 -38.46 -12.92 6.02
N GLU A 372 -39.69 -12.47 5.90
CA GLU A 372 -40.52 -12.59 4.70
C GLU A 372 -40.18 -11.50 3.67
N LEU A 373 -39.02 -11.64 3.04
CA LEU A 373 -38.64 -10.88 1.84
C LEU A 373 -38.44 -11.83 0.68
N ALA A 374 -38.85 -11.40 -0.51
CA ALA A 374 -38.81 -12.23 -1.70
C ALA A 374 -37.40 -12.27 -2.29
N SER A 375 -36.77 -11.09 -2.39
CA SER A 375 -35.47 -10.91 -3.04
C SER A 375 -34.69 -9.77 -2.38
N PRO A 376 -34.25 -9.93 -1.12
CA PRO A 376 -33.51 -8.89 -0.43
C PRO A 376 -32.04 -8.86 -0.88
N SER A 377 -31.54 -7.65 -1.15
CA SER A 377 -30.24 -7.39 -1.80
C SER A 377 -29.24 -6.65 -0.92
N GLY A 378 -29.72 -5.97 0.12
CA GLY A 378 -28.90 -5.06 0.92
C GLY A 378 -29.47 -4.88 2.31
N ILE A 379 -28.58 -4.57 3.25
CA ILE A 379 -28.91 -4.30 4.66
C ILE A 379 -28.08 -3.11 5.14
N ALA A 380 -28.70 -2.21 5.89
CA ALA A 380 -27.99 -1.16 6.59
C ALA A 380 -28.64 -0.85 7.93
N VAL A 381 -27.84 -0.71 8.98
CA VAL A 381 -28.35 -0.43 10.34
C VAL A 381 -28.15 1.04 10.67
N THR A 382 -29.23 1.67 11.14
CA THR A 382 -29.27 3.07 11.59
C THR A 382 -29.85 3.15 13.00
N LYS A 383 -29.83 4.33 13.61
CA LYS A 383 -30.46 4.56 14.92
C LYS A 383 -31.97 4.31 14.90
N ASP A 384 -32.62 4.54 13.76
CA ASP A 384 -34.07 4.38 13.60
C ASP A 384 -34.49 2.92 13.37
N GLY A 385 -33.55 2.05 13.02
CA GLY A 385 -33.81 0.63 12.74
C GLY A 385 -32.94 0.06 11.63
N VAL A 386 -33.38 -1.08 11.12
CA VAL A 386 -32.70 -1.85 10.07
C VAL A 386 -33.35 -1.57 8.72
N TRP A 387 -32.60 -0.94 7.83
CA TRP A 387 -32.96 -0.76 6.43
C TRP A 387 -32.65 -2.02 5.64
N LEU A 388 -33.60 -2.45 4.83
CA LEU A 388 -33.47 -3.56 3.91
C LEU A 388 -33.89 -3.10 2.52
N SER A 389 -33.12 -3.51 1.51
CA SER A 389 -33.56 -3.38 0.13
C SER A 389 -34.10 -4.71 -0.34
N ASP A 390 -35.27 -4.67 -0.97
CA ASP A 390 -35.88 -5.78 -1.68
C ASP A 390 -36.04 -5.39 -3.15
N TRP A 391 -35.65 -6.28 -4.03
CA TRP A 391 -35.63 -6.04 -5.48
C TRP A 391 -37.00 -5.67 -6.05
N GLU A 392 -38.07 -6.21 -5.46
CA GLU A 392 -39.45 -6.02 -5.93
C GLU A 392 -40.19 -4.95 -5.12
N ARG A 393 -39.91 -4.85 -3.81
CA ARG A 393 -40.63 -3.95 -2.88
C ARG A 393 -39.94 -2.61 -2.62
N GLY A 394 -38.71 -2.42 -3.09
CA GLY A 394 -37.94 -1.20 -2.86
C GLY A 394 -37.25 -1.19 -1.49
N LEU A 395 -37.32 -0.08 -0.77
CA LEU A 395 -36.66 0.08 0.53
C LEU A 395 -37.63 -0.09 1.69
N LEU A 396 -37.23 -0.87 2.68
CA LEU A 396 -38.02 -1.13 3.88
C LEU A 396 -37.21 -0.78 5.12
N LEU A 397 -37.83 -0.06 6.06
CA LEU A 397 -37.31 0.13 7.41
C LEU A 397 -38.05 -0.83 8.34
N LYS A 398 -37.28 -1.65 9.05
CA LYS A 398 -37.76 -2.52 10.11
C LYS A 398 -37.25 -2.06 11.46
N ASP A 399 -38.04 -2.26 12.50
CA ASP A 399 -37.57 -1.99 13.86
C ASP A 399 -36.41 -2.93 14.22
N SER A 400 -35.53 -2.45 15.08
CA SER A 400 -34.38 -3.19 15.60
C SER A 400 -34.74 -4.27 16.62
N ARG A 401 -35.92 -4.17 17.28
CA ARG A 401 -36.32 -5.07 18.37
C ARG A 401 -37.24 -6.19 17.89
N ASP A 402 -38.34 -5.83 17.23
CA ASP A 402 -39.37 -6.77 16.80
C ASP A 402 -39.38 -7.03 15.28
N TYR A 403 -38.57 -6.31 14.51
CA TYR A 403 -38.49 -6.39 13.04
C TYR A 403 -39.83 -6.15 12.34
N ALA A 404 -40.78 -5.51 13.02
CA ALA A 404 -41.99 -5.00 12.41
C ALA A 404 -41.62 -3.98 11.34
N THR A 405 -42.33 -4.00 10.22
CA THR A 405 -42.10 -3.03 9.14
C THR A 405 -42.62 -1.67 9.60
N LEU A 406 -41.70 -0.75 9.88
CA LEU A 406 -42.01 0.62 10.30
C LEU A 406 -42.35 1.51 9.10
N ARG A 407 -41.64 1.31 7.99
CA ARG A 407 -41.80 2.13 6.77
C ARG A 407 -41.48 1.31 5.53
N VAL A 408 -42.21 1.59 4.46
CA VAL A 408 -41.89 1.14 3.11
C VAL A 408 -41.76 2.40 2.26
N LEU A 409 -40.58 2.63 1.69
CA LEU A 409 -40.35 3.71 0.76
C LEU A 409 -40.53 3.15 -0.66
N PRO A 410 -41.62 3.54 -1.36
CA PRO A 410 -41.84 3.09 -2.73
C PRO A 410 -40.77 3.67 -3.65
N ALA A 411 -40.65 3.08 -4.84
CA ALA A 411 -39.86 3.67 -5.91
C ALA A 411 -40.38 5.11 -6.21
N PRO A 412 -39.49 6.06 -6.57
CA PRO A 412 -39.90 7.40 -6.99
C PRO A 412 -40.99 7.35 -8.07
N ALA A 413 -42.02 8.19 -7.95
CA ALA A 413 -43.19 8.13 -8.82
C ALA A 413 -42.82 8.13 -10.31
N GLY A 414 -43.27 7.10 -11.03
CA GLY A 414 -43.04 6.94 -12.47
C GLY A 414 -41.70 6.31 -12.88
N ALA A 415 -40.86 5.87 -11.94
CA ALA A 415 -39.57 5.27 -12.26
C ALA A 415 -39.33 3.96 -11.48
N PRO A 416 -38.96 2.84 -12.15
CA PRO A 416 -38.63 1.61 -11.45
C PRO A 416 -37.35 1.81 -10.61
N LEU A 417 -37.34 1.25 -9.40
CA LEU A 417 -36.19 1.21 -8.51
C LEU A 417 -35.84 -0.26 -8.26
N ARG A 418 -34.64 -0.69 -8.66
CA ARG A 418 -34.13 -2.03 -8.35
C ARG A 418 -32.90 -1.90 -7.45
N PRO A 419 -33.08 -1.86 -6.13
CA PRO A 419 -31.98 -1.61 -5.22
C PRO A 419 -31.04 -2.82 -5.19
N GLY A 420 -29.79 -2.64 -5.59
CA GLY A 420 -28.75 -3.69 -5.59
C GLY A 420 -27.83 -3.66 -4.38
N ALA A 421 -27.58 -2.47 -3.81
CA ALA A 421 -26.72 -2.26 -2.66
C ALA A 421 -27.18 -1.02 -1.87
N LEU A 422 -26.90 -1.00 -0.56
CA LEU A 422 -27.27 0.08 0.35
C LEU A 422 -26.08 0.54 1.18
N SER A 423 -25.96 1.86 1.38
CA SER A 423 -25.04 2.45 2.34
C SER A 423 -25.64 3.70 2.99
N VAL A 424 -25.52 3.80 4.31
CA VAL A 424 -25.96 4.97 5.08
C VAL A 424 -24.95 6.11 4.92
N SER A 425 -25.46 7.34 4.81
CA SER A 425 -24.71 8.59 4.86
C SER A 425 -25.35 9.55 5.87
N ASP A 426 -24.65 10.61 6.27
CA ASP A 426 -25.09 11.53 7.34
C ASP A 426 -26.43 12.25 7.06
N GLY A 427 -26.91 12.25 5.81
CA GLY A 427 -28.16 12.90 5.41
C GLY A 427 -29.05 12.05 4.49
N GLY A 428 -28.84 10.74 4.41
CA GLY A 428 -29.62 9.89 3.51
C GLY A 428 -29.08 8.47 3.34
N LEU A 429 -29.79 7.68 2.56
CA LEU A 429 -29.38 6.33 2.16
C LEU A 429 -28.91 6.35 0.71
N TRP A 430 -27.66 5.97 0.46
CA TRP A 430 -27.19 5.69 -0.89
C TRP A 430 -27.69 4.32 -1.32
N THR A 431 -28.42 4.30 -2.42
CA THR A 431 -28.96 3.10 -3.04
C THR A 431 -28.36 2.95 -4.44
N LEU A 432 -27.83 1.77 -4.75
CA LEU A 432 -27.51 1.41 -6.13
C LEU A 432 -28.79 1.00 -6.84
N ASP A 433 -29.28 1.84 -7.75
CA ASP A 433 -30.45 1.58 -8.58
C ASP A 433 -30.04 0.91 -9.89
N LEU A 434 -30.23 -0.41 -9.97
CA LEU A 434 -29.88 -1.22 -11.12
C LEU A 434 -30.87 -1.08 -12.28
N ALA A 435 -32.07 -0.54 -12.05
CA ALA A 435 -33.01 -0.27 -13.15
C ALA A 435 -32.56 0.93 -13.98
N GLN A 436 -31.84 1.87 -13.38
CA GLN A 436 -31.43 3.13 -14.01
C GLN A 436 -29.90 3.30 -14.09
N LEU A 437 -29.13 2.30 -13.63
CA LEU A 437 -27.66 2.32 -13.55
C LEU A 437 -27.13 3.62 -12.92
N ARG A 438 -27.61 3.90 -11.71
CA ARG A 438 -27.22 5.07 -10.94
C ARG A 438 -27.11 4.76 -9.46
N TYR A 439 -26.28 5.51 -8.75
CA TYR A 439 -26.34 5.64 -7.31
C TYR A 439 -27.27 6.80 -6.98
N ALA A 440 -28.32 6.55 -6.20
CA ALA A 440 -29.27 7.56 -5.77
C ALA A 440 -29.20 7.73 -4.26
N ARG A 441 -28.98 8.97 -3.79
CA ARG A 441 -29.09 9.31 -2.37
C ARG A 441 -30.52 9.64 -2.07
N GLN A 442 -31.17 8.80 -1.27
CA GLN A 442 -32.58 8.93 -0.93
C GLN A 442 -32.73 9.48 0.50
N ASP A 443 -33.70 10.37 0.67
CA ASP A 443 -34.11 10.86 1.98
C ASP A 443 -34.70 9.71 2.81
N LEU A 444 -34.29 9.62 4.07
CA LEU A 444 -34.72 8.54 4.97
C LEU A 444 -36.22 8.59 5.30
N ASN A 445 -36.84 9.77 5.18
CA ASN A 445 -38.24 9.99 5.54
C ASN A 445 -39.21 9.80 4.39
N THR A 446 -38.87 10.38 3.25
CA THR A 446 -39.75 10.48 2.09
C THR A 446 -39.35 9.54 0.96
N GLY A 447 -38.12 9.03 0.96
CA GLY A 447 -37.58 8.27 -0.17
C GLY A 447 -37.27 9.11 -1.42
N ALA A 448 -37.45 10.44 -1.33
CA ALA A 448 -37.14 11.36 -2.39
C ALA A 448 -35.64 11.32 -2.73
N VAL A 449 -35.31 11.35 -4.02
CA VAL A 449 -33.93 11.37 -4.47
C VAL A 449 -33.36 12.77 -4.25
N LEU A 450 -32.46 12.89 -3.27
CA LEU A 450 -31.76 14.12 -2.92
C LEU A 450 -30.59 14.38 -3.88
N ASP A 451 -29.91 13.31 -4.29
CA ASP A 451 -28.77 13.38 -5.18
C ASP A 451 -28.64 12.09 -6.01
N SER A 452 -27.95 12.15 -7.14
CA SER A 452 -27.73 10.99 -7.99
C SER A 452 -26.42 11.06 -8.77
N ALA A 453 -25.72 9.94 -8.87
CA ALA A 453 -24.54 9.76 -9.69
C ALA A 453 -24.74 8.62 -10.68
N LYS A 454 -24.24 8.76 -11.91
CA LYS A 454 -24.21 7.64 -12.86
C LYS A 454 -23.21 6.58 -12.40
N THR A 455 -23.52 5.31 -12.63
CA THR A 455 -22.55 4.24 -12.37
C THR A 455 -21.35 4.39 -13.31
N PRO A 456 -20.15 3.99 -12.87
CA PRO A 456 -18.93 4.18 -13.66
C PRO A 456 -18.83 3.17 -14.81
N GLY A 457 -19.55 2.06 -14.70
CA GLY A 457 -19.62 1.00 -15.70
C GLY A 457 -20.99 0.30 -15.71
N PRO A 458 -21.12 -0.72 -16.56
CA PRO A 458 -22.37 -1.42 -16.83
C PRO A 458 -22.70 -2.53 -15.81
N ALA A 459 -21.77 -2.89 -14.91
CA ALA A 459 -21.96 -3.97 -13.93
C ALA A 459 -21.63 -3.51 -12.49
N PRO A 460 -22.31 -2.47 -11.98
CA PRO A 460 -22.12 -1.99 -10.62
C PRO A 460 -22.64 -3.04 -9.62
N GLN A 461 -21.89 -3.28 -8.54
CA GLN A 461 -22.23 -4.31 -7.55
C GLN A 461 -22.28 -3.81 -6.11
N GLY A 462 -21.64 -2.69 -5.78
CA GLY A 462 -21.59 -2.19 -4.41
C GLY A 462 -21.60 -0.68 -4.32
N ALA A 463 -22.07 -0.19 -3.17
CA ALA A 463 -22.00 1.20 -2.75
C ALA A 463 -21.52 1.25 -1.29
N ALA A 464 -20.59 2.12 -0.97
CA ALA A 464 -20.15 2.36 0.40
C ALA A 464 -19.82 3.84 0.63
N TRP A 465 -20.13 4.35 1.81
CA TRP A 465 -19.89 5.75 2.19
C TRP A 465 -18.83 5.82 3.28
N ASP A 466 -17.71 6.50 3.04
CA ASP A 466 -16.61 6.62 4.02
C ASP A 466 -16.83 7.74 5.06
N GLY A 467 -17.92 8.49 4.93
CA GLY A 467 -18.19 9.72 5.70
C GLY A 467 -18.16 10.97 4.83
N TYR A 468 -17.47 10.94 3.69
CA TYR A 468 -17.25 12.11 2.83
C TYR A 468 -17.38 11.83 1.33
N ASN A 469 -16.99 10.64 0.89
CA ASN A 469 -16.99 10.17 -0.49
C ASN A 469 -17.88 8.94 -0.64
N LEU A 470 -18.51 8.84 -1.81
CA LEU A 470 -19.19 7.63 -2.23
C LEU A 470 -18.21 6.73 -2.97
N TRP A 471 -18.14 5.48 -2.56
CA TRP A 471 -17.33 4.44 -3.18
C TRP A 471 -18.22 3.46 -3.91
N ALA A 472 -17.82 3.13 -5.13
CA ALA A 472 -18.57 2.30 -6.05
C ALA A 472 -17.66 1.22 -6.62
N PHE A 473 -18.15 -0.01 -6.73
CA PHE A 473 -17.41 -1.08 -7.38
C PHE A 473 -18.15 -1.54 -8.63
N ASP A 474 -17.42 -1.65 -9.74
CA ASP A 474 -17.94 -2.18 -10.99
C ASP A 474 -17.17 -3.44 -11.38
N ALA A 475 -17.90 -4.54 -11.60
CA ALA A 475 -17.31 -5.84 -11.90
C ALA A 475 -16.86 -5.97 -13.35
N ALA A 476 -17.39 -5.16 -14.27
CA ALA A 476 -16.97 -5.20 -15.67
C ALA A 476 -15.57 -4.60 -15.81
N SER A 477 -15.27 -3.51 -15.09
CA SER A 477 -13.92 -2.97 -15.02
C SER A 477 -13.04 -3.63 -13.95
N GLY A 478 -13.64 -4.21 -12.91
CA GLY A 478 -12.92 -4.77 -11.76
C GLY A 478 -12.26 -3.70 -10.90
N LEU A 479 -12.78 -2.47 -10.92
CA LEU A 479 -12.23 -1.31 -10.22
C LEU A 479 -13.18 -0.77 -9.17
N LEU A 480 -12.58 -0.23 -8.11
CA LEU A 480 -13.23 0.58 -7.10
C LEU A 480 -13.10 2.06 -7.49
N TYR A 481 -14.22 2.76 -7.62
CA TYR A 481 -14.31 4.16 -7.98
C TYR A 481 -14.66 5.00 -6.77
N LYS A 482 -14.02 6.18 -6.68
CA LYS A 482 -14.29 7.19 -5.65
C LYS A 482 -15.01 8.37 -6.28
N TYR A 483 -16.18 8.71 -5.76
CA TYR A 483 -16.95 9.90 -6.12
C TYR A 483 -16.71 10.97 -5.05
N SER A 484 -16.22 12.13 -5.49
CA SER A 484 -15.96 13.29 -4.63
C SER A 484 -17.26 13.99 -4.18
N LEU A 485 -17.11 15.12 -3.49
CA LEU A 485 -18.18 16.00 -2.98
C LEU A 485 -19.39 16.20 -3.90
N ASP A 486 -19.19 16.28 -5.21
CA ASP A 486 -20.27 16.27 -6.19
C ASP A 486 -20.29 14.95 -6.96
N PRO A 487 -21.16 14.00 -6.58
CA PRO A 487 -21.29 12.72 -7.25
C PRO A 487 -21.73 12.85 -8.72
N LYS A 488 -22.32 13.99 -9.13
CA LYS A 488 -22.72 14.24 -10.52
C LYS A 488 -21.54 14.51 -11.44
N ALA A 489 -20.42 14.99 -10.89
CA ALA A 489 -19.17 15.14 -11.63
C ALA A 489 -18.55 13.80 -12.08
N GLY A 490 -19.06 12.68 -11.55
CA GLY A 490 -18.60 11.34 -11.87
C GLY A 490 -17.50 10.85 -10.92
N ALA A 491 -16.88 9.73 -11.29
CA ALA A 491 -15.80 9.16 -10.51
C ALA A 491 -14.53 10.02 -10.62
N SER A 492 -14.00 10.44 -9.47
CA SER A 492 -12.79 11.26 -9.35
C SER A 492 -11.48 10.46 -9.41
N ALA A 493 -11.53 9.20 -8.97
CA ALA A 493 -10.40 8.29 -8.95
C ALA A 493 -10.87 6.84 -9.06
N SER A 494 -9.99 5.96 -9.53
CA SER A 494 -10.22 4.52 -9.58
C SER A 494 -9.03 3.76 -9.01
N TYR A 495 -9.33 2.63 -8.37
CA TYR A 495 -8.37 1.80 -7.66
C TYR A 495 -8.61 0.34 -7.97
N LYS A 496 -7.54 -0.44 -8.06
CA LYS A 496 -7.62 -1.89 -8.21
C LYS A 496 -7.49 -2.54 -6.83
N LEU A 497 -8.47 -3.37 -6.47
CA LEU A 497 -8.40 -4.17 -5.26
C LEU A 497 -7.80 -5.53 -5.57
N GLU A 498 -6.65 -5.85 -4.96
CA GLU A 498 -6.00 -7.15 -5.16
C GLU A 498 -6.92 -8.30 -4.70
N GLY A 499 -7.02 -9.33 -5.54
CA GLY A 499 -7.78 -10.55 -5.25
C GLY A 499 -9.30 -10.41 -5.33
N LEU A 500 -9.84 -9.24 -5.69
CA LEU A 500 -11.28 -9.03 -5.84
C LEU A 500 -11.65 -8.94 -7.33
N LYS A 501 -12.55 -9.83 -7.78
CA LYS A 501 -13.09 -9.82 -9.16
C LYS A 501 -14.58 -9.46 -9.18
N ASN A 502 -15.32 -10.06 -8.26
CA ASN A 502 -16.74 -9.81 -8.05
C ASN A 502 -16.97 -9.43 -6.60
N LEU A 503 -18.03 -8.66 -6.37
CA LEU A 503 -18.44 -8.14 -5.09
C LEU A 503 -19.91 -8.50 -4.86
N VAL A 504 -20.22 -9.00 -3.68
CA VAL A 504 -21.59 -9.19 -3.21
C VAL A 504 -22.03 -7.99 -2.39
N CYS A 505 -21.18 -7.53 -1.48
CA CYS A 505 -21.47 -6.39 -0.61
C CYS A 505 -20.18 -5.70 -0.17
N MET A 506 -20.24 -4.38 0.02
CA MET A 506 -19.15 -3.62 0.62
C MET A 506 -19.66 -2.56 1.59
N GLN A 507 -18.82 -2.20 2.56
CA GLN A 507 -19.13 -1.19 3.55
C GLN A 507 -17.85 -0.56 4.09
N TRP A 508 -17.87 0.75 4.37
CA TRP A 508 -16.86 1.39 5.20
C TRP A 508 -17.23 1.26 6.68
N ALA A 509 -16.34 0.65 7.47
CA ALA A 509 -16.53 0.46 8.90
C ALA A 509 -15.21 0.60 9.65
N GLY A 510 -15.18 1.51 10.63
CA GLY A 510 -13.99 1.78 11.46
C GLY A 510 -12.77 2.23 10.65
N GLY A 511 -12.97 3.11 9.66
CA GLY A 511 -11.92 3.63 8.79
C GLY A 511 -11.34 2.62 7.80
N ARG A 512 -12.00 1.48 7.60
CA ARG A 512 -11.55 0.40 6.71
C ARG A 512 -12.65 0.00 5.75
N LEU A 513 -12.28 -0.43 4.55
CA LEU A 513 -13.22 -0.95 3.58
C LEU A 513 -13.37 -2.47 3.78
N TRP A 514 -14.59 -2.90 4.05
CA TRP A 514 -14.95 -4.31 4.15
C TRP A 514 -15.63 -4.73 2.87
N THR A 515 -15.26 -5.90 2.35
CA THR A 515 -15.87 -6.46 1.15
C THR A 515 -16.16 -7.95 1.34
N LEU A 516 -17.25 -8.40 0.73
CA LEU A 516 -17.61 -9.80 0.62
C LEU A 516 -17.69 -10.14 -0.87
N ASP A 517 -16.97 -11.16 -1.31
CA ASP A 517 -17.01 -11.61 -2.71
C ASP A 517 -17.99 -12.77 -2.92
N SER A 518 -18.18 -13.15 -4.19
CA SER A 518 -19.03 -14.27 -4.59
C SER A 518 -18.46 -15.64 -4.19
N ALA A 519 -17.19 -15.71 -3.79
CA ALA A 519 -16.54 -16.92 -3.26
C ALA A 519 -16.68 -17.02 -1.72
N ASN A 520 -17.52 -16.17 -1.12
CA ASN A 520 -17.75 -16.09 0.32
C ASN A 520 -16.52 -15.68 1.14
N MET A 521 -15.61 -14.92 0.52
CA MET A 521 -14.42 -14.38 1.17
C MET A 521 -14.71 -12.97 1.70
N LEU A 522 -14.58 -12.82 3.02
CA LEU A 522 -14.59 -11.54 3.70
C LEU A 522 -13.18 -10.96 3.68
N ARG A 523 -13.03 -9.80 3.04
CA ARG A 523 -11.78 -9.05 2.98
C ARG A 523 -11.92 -7.70 3.66
N ARG A 524 -10.82 -7.25 4.26
CA ARG A 524 -10.70 -5.92 4.86
C ARG A 524 -9.50 -5.22 4.25
N TYR A 525 -9.70 -4.00 3.81
CA TYR A 525 -8.68 -3.16 3.22
C TYR A 525 -8.45 -1.91 4.05
N VAL A 526 -7.20 -1.48 4.13
CA VAL A 526 -6.80 -0.21 4.72
C VAL A 526 -6.46 0.75 3.58
N PRO A 527 -7.04 1.97 3.56
CA PRO A 527 -6.62 2.99 2.60
C PRO A 527 -5.17 3.41 2.89
N GLU A 528 -4.34 3.43 1.85
CA GLU A 528 -2.95 3.95 1.88
C GLU A 528 -2.79 4.98 0.75
N ASP A 529 -1.69 5.75 0.76
CA ASP A 529 -1.45 6.80 -0.24
C ASP A 529 -1.49 6.22 -1.67
N GLY A 530 -2.53 6.60 -2.42
CA GLY A 530 -2.75 6.15 -3.80
C GLY A 530 -3.39 4.78 -3.97
N GLY A 531 -3.85 4.09 -2.91
CA GLY A 531 -4.43 2.76 -3.07
C GLY A 531 -5.03 2.11 -1.82
N PHE A 532 -5.11 0.78 -1.86
CA PHE A 532 -5.66 -0.05 -0.80
C PHE A 532 -4.77 -1.25 -0.52
N LYS A 533 -4.41 -1.42 0.74
CA LYS A 533 -3.67 -2.60 1.19
C LYS A 533 -4.61 -3.62 1.80
N LEU A 534 -4.48 -4.88 1.38
CA LEU A 534 -5.23 -5.99 1.97
C LEU A 534 -4.73 -6.25 3.39
N LEU A 535 -5.62 -6.08 4.37
CA LEU A 535 -5.34 -6.33 5.78
C LEU A 535 -5.61 -7.81 6.11
N SER A 536 -6.83 -8.27 5.87
CA SER A 536 -7.24 -9.65 6.14
C SER A 536 -8.05 -10.23 5.00
N SER A 537 -7.90 -11.53 4.78
CA SER A 537 -8.76 -12.35 3.91
C SER A 537 -9.11 -13.63 4.65
N GLN A 538 -10.40 -13.91 4.78
CA GLN A 538 -10.93 -15.12 5.43
C GLN A 538 -12.24 -15.55 4.78
N GLU A 539 -12.54 -16.84 4.81
CA GLU A 539 -13.89 -17.33 4.48
C GLU A 539 -14.88 -16.82 5.54
N PHE A 540 -16.08 -16.42 5.11
CA PHE A 540 -17.12 -15.96 6.02
C PHE A 540 -17.70 -17.09 6.87
N GLY A 541 -17.89 -18.27 6.28
CA GLY A 541 -18.45 -19.41 6.98
C GLY A 541 -19.21 -20.35 6.05
N PRO A 542 -20.03 -21.26 6.60
CA PRO A 542 -20.75 -22.26 5.82
C PRO A 542 -21.91 -21.68 4.99
N THR A 543 -22.39 -20.50 5.35
CA THR A 543 -23.46 -19.79 4.66
C THR A 543 -22.89 -18.62 3.85
N ALA A 544 -23.46 -18.38 2.67
CA ALA A 544 -23.12 -17.26 1.80
C ALA A 544 -24.11 -16.11 2.05
N PRO A 545 -23.69 -15.01 2.71
CA PRO A 545 -24.54 -13.83 2.88
C PRO A 545 -24.83 -13.16 1.54
N THR A 546 -26.02 -12.60 1.40
CA THR A 546 -26.33 -11.68 0.30
C THR A 546 -25.89 -10.25 0.63
N ALA A 547 -25.87 -9.87 1.91
CA ALA A 547 -25.35 -8.59 2.36
C ALA A 547 -24.87 -8.67 3.81
N PHE A 548 -23.99 -7.76 4.20
CA PHE A 548 -23.56 -7.59 5.58
C PHE A 548 -23.54 -6.12 5.99
N TRP A 549 -23.64 -5.86 7.28
CA TRP A 549 -23.48 -4.54 7.87
C TRP A 549 -22.79 -4.64 9.22
N VAL A 550 -21.67 -3.94 9.37
CA VAL A 550 -20.94 -3.77 10.62
C VAL A 550 -21.46 -2.50 11.32
N ASP A 551 -21.95 -2.67 12.55
CA ASP A 551 -22.34 -1.60 13.44
C ASP A 551 -21.61 -1.76 14.78
N GLY A 552 -20.52 -1.00 14.95
CA GLY A 552 -19.62 -1.11 16.10
C GLY A 552 -19.11 -2.53 16.33
N ASN A 553 -19.50 -3.13 17.46
CA ASN A 553 -19.13 -4.50 17.85
C ASN A 553 -20.19 -5.54 17.43
N THR A 554 -21.06 -5.20 16.49
CA THR A 554 -22.04 -6.14 15.93
C THR A 554 -21.89 -6.23 14.43
N LEU A 555 -22.02 -7.46 13.91
CA LEU A 555 -22.06 -7.74 12.49
C LEU A 555 -23.42 -8.33 12.17
N TRP A 556 -24.11 -7.70 11.24
CA TRP A 556 -25.41 -8.10 10.74
C TRP A 556 -25.22 -8.72 9.37
N THR A 557 -25.90 -9.82 9.09
CA THR A 557 -25.95 -10.39 7.76
C THR A 557 -27.37 -10.69 7.36
N LEU A 558 -27.57 -10.66 6.06
CA LEU A 558 -28.75 -11.15 5.39
C LEU A 558 -28.35 -12.42 4.66
N GLU A 559 -28.97 -13.54 5.01
CA GLU A 559 -28.61 -14.87 4.52
C GLU A 559 -29.86 -15.60 4.03
N LYS A 560 -29.70 -16.50 3.05
CA LYS A 560 -30.80 -17.39 2.65
C LYS A 560 -30.99 -18.47 3.72
N ALA A 561 -32.23 -18.72 4.12
CA ALA A 561 -32.57 -19.64 5.21
C ALA A 561 -32.28 -21.11 4.83
N GLY A 562 -31.03 -21.57 5.01
CA GLY A 562 -30.60 -22.96 4.80
C GLY A 562 -30.91 -23.56 3.41
N LYS A 563 -30.60 -24.85 3.23
CA LYS A 563 -30.89 -25.57 1.95
C LYS A 563 -32.37 -25.92 1.76
N LEU A 564 -33.14 -25.96 2.85
CA LEU A 564 -34.55 -26.40 2.90
C LEU A 564 -35.54 -25.28 3.24
N GLY A 565 -35.08 -24.15 3.77
CA GLY A 565 -35.94 -23.02 4.11
C GLY A 565 -36.28 -22.20 2.87
N ARG A 566 -37.57 -21.90 2.71
CA ARG A 566 -38.03 -20.88 1.75
C ARG A 566 -38.02 -19.54 2.47
N GLY A 567 -37.02 -18.70 2.20
CA GLY A 567 -36.95 -17.34 2.74
C GLY A 567 -35.53 -16.88 3.05
N PHE A 568 -35.44 -15.70 3.65
CA PHE A 568 -34.20 -15.09 4.12
C PHE A 568 -34.24 -14.97 5.64
N GLU A 569 -33.08 -14.91 6.27
CA GLU A 569 -32.94 -14.65 7.69
C GLU A 569 -31.92 -13.53 7.90
N ILE A 570 -32.19 -12.68 8.88
CA ILE A 570 -31.17 -11.78 9.41
C ILE A 570 -30.45 -12.51 10.53
N ARG A 571 -29.13 -12.57 10.43
CA ARG A 571 -28.27 -13.06 11.51
C ARG A 571 -27.50 -11.90 12.10
N ARG A 572 -27.39 -11.92 13.42
CA ARG A 572 -26.61 -10.95 14.18
C ARG A 572 -25.49 -11.70 14.88
N TYR A 573 -24.27 -11.19 14.73
CA TYR A 573 -23.07 -11.73 15.33
C TYR A 573 -22.43 -10.68 16.25
N ALA A 574 -21.89 -11.12 17.38
CA ALA A 574 -20.98 -10.32 18.18
C ALA A 574 -19.63 -10.26 17.45
N LEU A 575 -19.20 -9.07 17.06
CA LEU A 575 -17.95 -8.83 16.35
C LEU A 575 -16.87 -8.38 17.33
N LYS A 576 -15.71 -9.04 17.27
CA LYS A 576 -14.50 -8.67 17.99
C LYS A 576 -13.37 -8.46 17.01
N LEU A 577 -12.80 -7.26 17.04
CA LEU A 577 -11.64 -6.85 16.27
C LEU A 577 -10.50 -6.57 17.23
N TYR A 578 -9.30 -7.06 16.92
CA TYR A 578 -8.09 -6.71 17.66
C TYR A 578 -7.36 -5.62 16.86
N ILE A 579 -7.03 -4.50 17.52
CA ILE A 579 -6.41 -3.32 16.89
C ILE A 579 -4.92 -3.50 16.68
#